data_AF-A0A1S2LPI8-F1
#
_entry.id   AF-A0A1S2LPI8-F1
#
_cell.length_a   1.000
_cell.length_b   1.000
_cell.length_c   1.000
_cell.angle_alpha   90.00
_cell.angle_beta   90.00
_cell.angle_gamma   90.00
#
_symmetry.space_group_name_H-M   'P 1'
#
loop_
_entity.id
_entity.type
_entity.pdbx_description
1 polymer ?
#
loop_
_entity_poly.entity_id
_entity_poly.type
_entity_poly.pdbx_seq_one_letter_code
_entity_poly.pdbx_strand_id
1 'polypeptide(L)' 'MVSCLVVIETIRGTLRGRLTDVHPDHVVLEVSGIPYFVRIQQINWVMPTHTHSSLPHVTAPK' A
#
# COMPACT_ATOMS: atom_id res chain seq x y z
N MET A 1 13.46 -8.45 7.16
CA MET A 1 12.78 -7.15 7.38
C MET A 1 11.46 -7.20 6.63
N VAL A 2 10.32 -7.23 7.34
CA VAL A 2 9.00 -7.35 6.70
C VAL A 2 8.59 -5.97 6.21
N SER A 3 8.65 -5.73 4.90
CA SER A 3 8.05 -4.55 4.30
C SER A 3 6.55 -4.78 4.15
N CYS A 4 5.74 -4.15 5.01
CA CYS A 4 4.28 -4.21 4.90
C CYS A 4 3.81 -3.33 3.75
N LEU A 5 3.52 -3.97 2.62
CA LEU A 5 2.79 -3.32 1.53
C LEU A 5 1.30 -3.30 1.87
N VAL A 6 0.64 -2.19 1.56
CA VAL A 6 -0.79 -2.01 1.80
C VAL A 6 -1.44 -1.38 0.58
N VAL A 7 -2.72 -1.68 0.41
CA VAL A 7 -3.61 -0.96 -0.50
C VAL A 7 -4.58 -0.14 0.35
N ILE A 8 -4.65 1.17 0.10
CA ILE A 8 -5.57 2.08 0.76
C ILE A 8 -6.50 2.65 -0.28
N GLU A 9 -7.80 2.43 -0.12
CA GLU A 9 -8.80 3.16 -0.88
C GLU A 9 -9.14 4.45 -0.16
N THR A 10 -9.06 5.56 -0.89
CA THR A 10 -9.46 6.87 -0.41
C THR A 10 -10.67 7.36 -1.18
N ILE A 11 -11.31 8.44 -0.73
CA ILE A 11 -12.37 9.09 -1.50
C ILE A 11 -11.92 9.62 -2.88
N ARG A 12 -10.60 9.72 -3.13
CA ARG A 12 -10.00 10.18 -4.40
C ARG A 12 -9.42 9.04 -5.23
N GLY A 13 -9.62 7.78 -4.81
CA GLY A 13 -9.10 6.58 -5.47
C GLY A 13 -8.07 5.81 -4.62
N THR A 14 -7.45 4.82 -5.25
CA THR A 14 -6.58 3.84 -4.59
C THR A 14 -5.10 4.25 -4.56
N LEU A 15 -4.45 4.07 -3.41
CA LEU A 15 -3.01 4.16 -3.23
C LEU A 15 -2.44 2.78 -2.87
N ARG A 16 -1.29 2.43 -3.47
CA ARG A 16 -0.57 1.18 -3.20
C ARG A 16 0.88 1.51 -2.87
N GLY A 17 1.34 1.11 -1.69
CA GLY A 17 2.68 1.48 -1.25
C GLY A 17 3.08 0.81 0.05
N ARG A 18 4.27 1.17 0.52
CA ARG A 18 4.80 0.71 1.81
C ARG A 18 4.31 1.65 2.90
N LEU A 19 3.66 1.12 3.93
CA LEU A 19 3.31 1.91 5.10
C LEU A 19 4.58 2.19 5.89
N THR A 20 4.98 3.47 5.97
CA THR A 20 6.24 3.87 6.62
C THR A 20 6.02 4.49 8.00
N ASP A 21 4.88 5.16 8.22
CA ASP A 21 4.53 5.74 9.52
C ASP A 21 3.01 5.89 9.69
N VAL A 22 2.55 5.98 10.94
CA VAL A 22 1.15 6.16 11.32
C VAL A 22 1.05 7.18 12.45
N HIS A 23 0.37 8.29 12.16
CA HIS A 23 0.02 9.33 13.12
C HIS A 23 -1.49 9.28 13.44
N PRO A 24 -1.94 9.95 14.52
CA PRO A 24 -3.37 9.97 14.89
C PRO A 24 -4.32 10.54 13.83
N ASP A 25 -3.84 11.41 12.94
CA ASP A 25 -4.66 12.10 11.93
C ASP A 25 -4.38 11.62 10.49
N HIS A 26 -3.22 11.01 10.24
CA HIS A 26 -2.81 10.56 8.90
C HIS A 26 -1.84 9.38 8.93
N VAL A 27 -1.74 8.69 7.79
CA VAL A 27 -0.72 7.67 7.54
C VAL A 27 0.25 8.14 6.46
N VAL A 28 1.47 7.63 6.49
CA VAL A 28 2.49 7.89 5.48
C VAL A 28 2.74 6.63 4.66
N LEU A 29 2.48 6.72 3.36
CA LEU A 29 2.83 5.68 2.40
C LEU A 29 4.00 6.12 1.53
N GLU A 30 5.00 5.28 1.36
CA GLU A 30 5.95 5.44 0.28
C GLU A 30 5.44 4.75 -0.98
N VAL A 31 5.29 5.53 -2.05
CA VAL A 31 4.93 5.06 -3.39
C VAL A 31 6.06 5.45 -4.34
N SER A 32 6.79 4.47 -4.85
CA SER A 32 7.92 4.68 -5.77
C SER A 32 8.95 5.69 -5.26
N GLY A 33 9.29 5.61 -3.96
CA GLY A 33 10.26 6.52 -3.31
C GLY A 33 9.70 7.90 -2.94
N ILE A 34 8.42 8.18 -3.20
CA ILE A 34 7.76 9.44 -2.87
C ILE A 34 6.82 9.22 -1.68
N PRO A 35 6.90 10.03 -0.60
CA PRO A 35 5.97 9.94 0.51
C PRO A 35 4.61 10.56 0.17
N TYR A 36 3.54 9.85 0.52
CA TYR A 36 2.15 10.25 0.40
C TYR A 36 1.52 10.31 1.80
N PHE A 37 0.95 11.47 2.13
CA PHE A 37 0.26 11.71 3.39
C PHE A 37 -1.24 11.53 3.18
N VAL A 38 -1.82 10.51 3.81
CA VAL A 38 -3.24 10.17 3.64
C VAL A 38 -3.95 10.41 4.97
N ARG A 39 -4.85 11.40 5.02
CA ARG A 39 -5.68 11.64 6.19
C ARG A 39 -6.58 10.44 6.47
N ILE A 40 -6.65 10.00 7.73
CA ILE A 40 -7.46 8.84 8.12
C ILE A 40 -8.94 9.06 7.77
N GLN A 41 -9.43 10.29 7.91
CA GLN A 41 -10.80 10.69 7.56
C GLN A 41 -11.15 10.53 6.07
N GLN A 42 -10.17 10.28 5.21
CA GLN A 42 -10.39 10.10 3.76
C GLN A 42 -10.27 8.64 3.35
N ILE A 43 -9.96 7.74 4.28
CA ILE A 43 -9.76 6.32 4.03
C ILE A 43 -11.11 5.60 4.09
N ASN A 44 -11.44 4.91 3.02
CA ASN A 44 -12.62 4.05 2.95
C ASN A 44 -12.30 2.65 3.49
N TRP A 45 -11.19 2.05 3.06
CA TRP A 45 -10.71 0.75 3.55
C TRP A 45 -9.20 0.60 3.37
N VAL A 46 -8.62 -0.34 4.11
CA VAL A 46 -7.21 -0.72 4.03
C VAL A 46 -7.10 -2.23 3.88
N MET A 47 -6.30 -2.70 2.92
CA MET A 47 -6.00 -4.12 2.72
C MET A 47 -4.49 -4.35 2.89
N PRO A 48 -4.06 -5.23 3.80
CA PRO A 48 -2.67 -5.68 3.84
C PRO A 48 -2.38 -6.55 2.62
N THR A 49 -1.23 -6.37 1.98
CA THR A 49 -0.78 -7.28 0.92
C THR A 49 0.31 -8.20 1.45
N HIS A 50 0.08 -9.51 1.31
CA HIS A 50 1.10 -10.50 1.57
C HIS A 50 2.07 -10.50 0.40
N THR A 51 3.29 -10.01 0.62
CA THR A 51 4.40 -10.32 -0.28
C THR A 51 4.81 -11.76 -0.02
N HIS A 52 4.10 -12.72 -0.64
CA HIS A 52 4.62 -14.09 -0.71
C HIS A 52 5.88 -14.03 -1.57
N SER A 53 7.05 -14.19 -0.92
CA SER A 53 8.35 -14.16 -1.60
C SER A 53 8.37 -15.18 -2.75
N SER A 54 8.53 -14.66 -3.97
CA SER A 54 8.97 -15.31 -5.21
C SER A 54 8.25 -16.59 -5.67
N LEU A 55 7.45 -16.47 -6.73
CA LEU A 55 7.71 -17.20 -7.99
C LEU A 55 7.44 -16.22 -9.15
N PRO A 56 8.32 -16.13 -10.16
CA PRO A 56 8.00 -15.42 -11.39
C PRO A 56 6.79 -16.12 -12.00
N HIS A 57 5.78 -15.34 -12.41
CA HIS A 57 4.67 -15.86 -13.17
C HIS A 57 5.24 -16.53 -14.42
N VAL A 58 5.34 -17.86 -14.39
CA VAL A 58 5.57 -18.71 -15.56
C VAL A 58 4.58 -18.23 -16.61
N THR A 59 5.12 -17.77 -17.75
CA THR A 59 4.36 -17.45 -18.94
C THR A 59 3.43 -18.62 -19.24
N ALA A 60 2.14 -18.47 -18.99
CA ALA A 60 1.16 -19.45 -19.43
C ALA A 60 1.14 -19.41 -20.98
N PRO A 61 1.38 -20.54 -21.67
CA PRO A 61 1.29 -20.59 -23.11
C PRO A 61 -0.16 -20.31 -23.54
N LYS A 62 -0.31 -19.54 -24.60
CA LYS A 62 -1.57 -19.41 -25.34
C LYS A 62 -1.46 -20.24 -26.61
#